data_AF-A0A1Z5KJH3-F1
#
_entry.id   AF-A0A1Z5KJH3-F1
#
_cell.length_a   1.000
_cell.length_b   1.000
_cell.length_c   1.000
_cell.angle_alpha   90.00
_cell.angle_beta   90.00
_cell.angle_gamma   90.00
#
_symmetry.space_group_name_H-M   'P 1'
#
loop_
_entity.id
_entity.type
_entity.pdbx_description
1 polymer ?
#
loop_
_entity_poly.entity_id
_entity_poly.type
_entity_poly.pdbx_seq_one_letter_code
_entity_poly.pdbx_strand_id
1 'polypeptide(L)'
;MFALRPTSLASSRPRSITTMTTRTLFARRRNNRLNARRLQLQKGYRQPTLEQVAHMPRSPQEMDNQTIVALAAMGDTRANQELVKRHVMTQDRVSYEEATKVFEQIRMKNRENMALLAIPYHIGIATAVSAGFLAIPMVFDLGTAKWFNTDYVTMDVPPPEDLETMLETGNWTWNWMEPPLGTISFTLLALQFSRAQMQNLGIKPYTEAVKSWRGRRLAQAFPQYDANVLIQYSESTDIVH
;
A
#
# COMPACT_ATOMS: atom_id res chain seq x y z
N MET A 1 -51.78 20.45 21.20
CA MET A 1 -52.57 19.34 20.63
C MET A 1 -51.64 18.53 19.74
N PHE A 2 -50.91 17.58 20.35
CA PHE A 2 -49.87 16.76 19.68
C PHE A 2 -50.47 15.40 19.30
N ALA A 3 -50.51 15.09 18.01
CA ALA A 3 -50.97 13.79 17.51
C ALA A 3 -49.80 12.79 17.51
N LEU A 4 -49.89 11.80 18.39
CA LEU A 4 -48.98 10.66 18.50
C LEU A 4 -49.09 9.77 17.24
N ARG A 5 -47.96 9.49 16.57
CA ARG A 5 -47.89 8.48 15.50
C ARG A 5 -47.85 7.06 16.10
N PRO A 6 -48.58 6.09 15.54
CA PRO A 6 -48.61 4.72 16.05
C PRO A 6 -47.37 3.92 15.65
N THR A 7 -46.80 3.22 16.64
CA THR A 7 -45.71 2.26 16.51
C THR A 7 -46.22 0.98 15.85
N SER A 8 -45.82 0.73 14.60
CA SER A 8 -46.13 -0.49 13.86
C SER A 8 -45.28 -1.66 14.37
N LEU A 9 -45.88 -2.56 15.13
CA LEU A 9 -45.32 -3.85 15.52
C LEU A 9 -45.17 -4.76 14.29
N ALA A 10 -43.94 -4.88 13.79
CA ALA A 10 -43.60 -5.79 12.70
C ALA A 10 -43.68 -7.25 13.18
N SER A 11 -44.70 -7.94 12.68
CA SER A 11 -44.92 -9.39 12.74
C SER A 11 -43.69 -10.18 12.27
N SER A 12 -43.09 -10.94 13.19
CA SER A 12 -42.05 -11.94 12.90
C SER A 12 -42.69 -13.18 12.27
N ARG A 13 -42.63 -13.28 10.93
CA ARG A 13 -43.01 -14.51 10.23
C ARG A 13 -41.95 -15.61 10.45
N PRO A 14 -42.35 -16.87 10.72
CA PRO A 14 -41.42 -17.99 10.81
C PRO A 14 -40.78 -18.25 9.44
N ARG A 15 -39.44 -18.31 9.41
CA ARG A 15 -38.66 -18.65 8.22
C ARG A 15 -38.95 -20.12 7.85
N SER A 16 -39.68 -20.29 6.75
CA SER A 16 -39.87 -21.57 6.07
C SER A 16 -38.52 -22.25 5.78
N ILE A 17 -38.37 -23.49 6.25
CA ILE A 17 -37.27 -24.41 5.94
C ILE A 17 -37.37 -24.73 4.45
N THR A 18 -36.71 -23.90 3.65
CA THR A 18 -36.73 -23.96 2.19
C THR A 18 -35.70 -25.01 1.74
N THR A 19 -36.22 -26.11 1.22
CA THR A 19 -35.66 -26.94 0.13
C THR A 19 -34.19 -26.68 -0.21
N MET A 20 -33.31 -27.55 0.27
CA MET A 20 -31.95 -27.70 -0.25
C MET A 20 -32.05 -28.04 -1.75
N THR A 21 -31.88 -27.02 -2.59
CA THR A 21 -31.81 -27.14 -4.04
C THR A 21 -30.68 -28.10 -4.43
N THR A 22 -30.93 -28.91 -5.45
CA THR A 22 -30.01 -29.92 -6.02
C THR A 22 -28.60 -29.38 -6.30
N ARG A 23 -28.46 -28.07 -6.54
CA ARG A 23 -27.16 -27.36 -6.67
C ARG A 23 -26.26 -27.48 -5.44
N THR A 24 -26.82 -27.50 -4.22
CA THR A 24 -26.02 -27.62 -2.98
C THR A 24 -25.41 -29.01 -2.81
N LEU A 25 -26.12 -30.07 -3.24
CA LEU A 25 -25.61 -31.44 -3.22
C LEU A 25 -24.46 -31.67 -4.21
N PHE A 26 -24.52 -31.06 -5.40
CA PHE A 26 -23.41 -31.10 -6.35
C PHE A 26 -22.17 -30.36 -5.85
N ALA A 27 -22.34 -29.20 -5.22
CA ALA A 27 -21.23 -28.47 -4.58
C ALA A 27 -20.56 -29.30 -3.47
N ARG A 28 -21.35 -29.99 -2.63
CA ARG A 28 -20.83 -30.85 -1.55
C ARG A 28 -20.05 -32.05 -2.07
N ARG A 29 -20.51 -32.71 -3.14
CA ARG A 29 -19.77 -33.82 -3.78
C ARG A 29 -18.43 -33.39 -4.38
N ARG A 30 -18.36 -32.17 -4.96
CA ARG A 30 -17.11 -31.63 -5.51
C ARG A 30 -16.08 -31.35 -4.42
N ASN A 31 -16.50 -30.76 -3.29
CA ASN A 31 -15.61 -30.53 -2.14
C ASN A 31 -15.06 -31.84 -1.55
N ASN A 32 -15.90 -32.87 -1.41
CA ASN A 32 -15.45 -34.16 -0.87
C ASN A 32 -14.37 -34.83 -1.75
N ARG A 33 -14.47 -34.72 -3.08
CA ARG A 33 -13.43 -35.24 -4.00
C ARG A 33 -12.12 -34.46 -3.93
N LEU A 34 -12.18 -33.13 -3.77
CA LEU A 34 -10.99 -32.29 -3.59
C LEU A 34 -10.26 -32.61 -2.28
N ASN A 35 -11.02 -32.81 -1.19
CA ASN A 35 -10.47 -33.17 0.11
C ASN A 35 -9.84 -34.57 0.08
N ALA A 36 -10.49 -35.56 -0.56
CA ALA A 36 -9.92 -36.89 -0.73
C ALA A 36 -8.60 -36.87 -1.53
N ARG A 37 -8.49 -36.05 -2.58
CA ARG A 37 -7.23 -35.85 -3.34
C ARG A 37 -6.15 -35.16 -2.51
N ARG A 38 -6.50 -34.14 -1.71
CA ARG A 38 -5.53 -33.50 -0.79
C ARG A 38 -4.99 -34.48 0.26
N LEU A 39 -5.84 -35.34 0.81
CA LEU A 39 -5.44 -36.39 1.76
C LEU A 39 -4.54 -37.45 1.10
N GLN A 40 -4.83 -37.83 -0.15
CA GLN A 40 -3.97 -38.76 -0.90
C GLN A 40 -2.61 -38.14 -1.24
N LEU A 41 -2.58 -36.86 -1.64
CA LEU A 41 -1.34 -36.13 -1.82
C LEU A 41 -0.56 -36.07 -0.51
N GLN A 42 -1.22 -35.76 0.62
CA GLN A 42 -0.59 -35.74 1.94
C GLN A 42 0.07 -37.07 2.34
N LYS A 43 -0.49 -38.21 1.94
CA LYS A 43 0.09 -39.54 2.24
C LYS A 43 1.45 -39.79 1.55
N GLY A 44 1.83 -39.00 0.55
CA GLY A 44 3.12 -39.12 -0.15
C GLY A 44 4.23 -38.21 0.37
N TYR A 45 3.94 -37.26 1.27
CA TYR A 45 4.98 -36.36 1.79
C TYR A 45 5.76 -37.07 2.89
N ARG A 46 7.03 -37.37 2.63
CA ARG A 46 7.97 -37.74 3.69
C ARG A 46 8.13 -36.54 4.61
N GLN A 47 7.89 -36.74 5.90
CA GLN A 47 8.21 -35.72 6.90
C GLN A 47 9.72 -35.51 6.92
N PRO A 48 10.21 -34.27 7.01
CA PRO A 48 11.64 -34.00 7.07
C PRO A 48 12.22 -34.63 8.34
N THR A 49 13.38 -35.28 8.22
CA THR A 49 14.07 -35.86 9.37
C THR A 49 14.73 -34.76 10.20
N LEU A 50 14.94 -34.98 11.50
CA LEU A 50 15.62 -34.01 12.38
C LEU A 50 17.02 -33.66 11.87
N GLU A 51 17.71 -34.62 11.28
CA GLU A 51 19.01 -34.42 10.64
C GLU A 51 18.93 -33.47 9.45
N GLN A 52 17.93 -33.63 8.56
CA GLN A 52 17.71 -32.70 7.44
C GLN A 52 17.40 -31.29 7.92
N VAL A 53 16.62 -31.15 8.99
CA VAL A 53 16.31 -29.84 9.59
C VAL A 53 17.55 -29.21 10.22
N ALA A 54 18.44 -30.01 10.82
CA ALA A 54 19.69 -29.54 11.40
C ALA A 54 20.65 -28.96 10.34
N HIS A 55 20.63 -29.49 9.12
CA HIS A 55 21.43 -29.02 7.98
C HIS A 55 20.74 -27.93 7.14
N MET A 56 19.55 -27.47 7.53
CA MET A 56 18.84 -26.45 6.77
C MET A 56 19.56 -25.09 6.90
N PRO A 57 19.87 -24.40 5.79
CA PRO A 57 20.53 -23.10 5.85
C PRO A 57 19.63 -22.10 6.56
N ARG A 58 20.19 -21.39 7.54
CA ARG A 58 19.44 -20.40 8.35
C ARG A 58 19.56 -18.98 7.79
N SER A 59 20.60 -18.76 7.01
CA SER A 59 20.93 -17.48 6.41
C SER A 59 21.20 -17.64 4.91
N PRO A 60 20.97 -16.61 4.09
CA PRO A 60 21.36 -16.64 2.67
C PRO A 60 22.87 -16.91 2.47
N GLN A 61 23.71 -16.57 3.44
CA GLN A 61 25.14 -16.84 3.38
C GLN A 61 25.47 -18.34 3.33
N GLU A 62 24.67 -19.16 4.01
CA GLU A 62 24.84 -20.62 4.07
C GLU A 62 24.25 -21.34 2.86
N MET A 63 23.47 -20.64 2.03
CA MET A 63 22.79 -21.24 0.88
C MET A 63 23.74 -21.44 -0.30
N ASP A 64 23.43 -22.45 -1.11
CA ASP A 64 24.10 -22.67 -2.38
C ASP A 64 23.77 -21.56 -3.40
N ASN A 65 24.63 -21.39 -4.41
CA ASN A 65 24.48 -20.33 -5.41
C ASN A 65 23.15 -20.44 -6.18
N GLN A 66 22.67 -21.65 -6.48
CA GLN A 66 21.44 -21.81 -7.28
C GLN A 66 20.22 -21.37 -6.48
N THR A 67 20.15 -21.75 -5.20
CA THR A 67 19.08 -21.32 -4.29
C THR A 67 19.07 -19.79 -4.12
N ILE A 68 20.22 -19.14 -3.98
CA ILE A 68 20.30 -17.69 -3.86
C ILE A 68 19.82 -16.99 -5.13
N VAL A 69 20.25 -17.45 -6.30
CA VAL A 69 19.79 -16.90 -7.59
C VAL A 69 18.27 -17.07 -7.72
N ALA A 70 17.73 -18.23 -7.33
CA ALA A 70 16.29 -18.46 -7.35
C ALA A 70 15.53 -17.53 -6.38
N LEU A 71 16.00 -17.37 -5.14
CA LEU A 71 15.41 -16.45 -4.15
C LEU A 71 15.51 -14.99 -4.61
N ALA A 72 16.66 -14.59 -5.16
CA ALA A 72 16.88 -13.27 -5.73
C ALA A 72 15.90 -12.99 -6.89
N ALA A 73 15.69 -13.97 -7.78
CA ALA A 73 14.73 -13.89 -8.88
C ALA A 73 13.28 -13.78 -8.39
N MET A 74 12.96 -14.35 -7.22
CA MET A 74 11.67 -14.16 -6.55
C MET A 74 11.54 -12.81 -5.81
N GLY A 75 12.58 -11.97 -5.87
CA GLY A 75 12.58 -10.64 -5.27
C GLY A 75 12.98 -10.60 -3.79
N ASP A 76 13.53 -11.69 -3.22
CA ASP A 76 14.00 -11.66 -1.83
C ASP A 76 15.19 -10.69 -1.70
N THR A 77 15.01 -9.65 -0.89
CA THR A 77 16.01 -8.59 -0.73
C THR A 77 17.30 -9.12 -0.13
N ARG A 78 17.24 -10.07 0.83
CA ARG A 78 18.44 -10.58 1.50
C ARG A 78 19.26 -11.48 0.56
N ALA A 79 18.58 -12.29 -0.25
CA ALA A 79 19.22 -13.07 -1.30
C ALA A 79 19.88 -12.17 -2.36
N ASN A 80 19.21 -11.08 -2.77
CA ASN A 80 19.81 -10.10 -3.69
C ASN A 80 21.05 -9.43 -3.09
N GLN A 81 21.06 -9.11 -1.79
CA GLN A 81 22.25 -8.57 -1.11
C GLN A 81 23.41 -9.57 -1.14
N GLU A 82 23.13 -10.83 -0.86
CA GLU A 82 24.14 -11.89 -0.88
C GLU A 82 24.66 -12.14 -2.31
N LEU A 83 23.77 -12.11 -3.30
CA LEU A 83 24.13 -12.22 -4.71
C LEU A 83 25.11 -11.11 -5.13
N VAL A 84 24.87 -9.86 -4.73
CA VAL A 84 25.79 -8.73 -4.99
C VAL A 84 27.15 -8.98 -4.34
N LYS A 85 27.20 -9.46 -3.08
CA LYS A 85 28.48 -9.75 -2.41
C LYS A 85 29.27 -10.85 -3.11
N ARG A 86 28.62 -11.96 -3.49
CA ARG A 86 29.25 -13.06 -4.23
C ARG A 86 29.73 -12.61 -5.61
N HIS A 87 29.00 -11.71 -6.25
CA HIS A 87 29.41 -11.07 -7.50
C HIS A 87 30.68 -10.22 -7.30
N VAL A 88 30.73 -9.39 -6.26
CA VAL A 88 31.91 -8.60 -5.89
C VAL A 88 33.12 -9.50 -5.60
N MET A 89 32.95 -10.58 -4.82
CA MET A 89 34.02 -11.54 -4.56
C MET A 89 34.59 -12.15 -5.84
N THR A 90 33.72 -12.50 -6.79
CA THR A 90 34.12 -13.13 -8.06
C THR A 90 34.85 -12.13 -8.96
N GLN A 91 34.33 -10.90 -9.06
CA GLN A 91 34.87 -9.86 -9.92
C GLN A 91 36.20 -9.30 -9.39
N ASP A 92 36.27 -8.99 -8.09
CA ASP A 92 37.41 -8.31 -7.47
C ASP A 92 38.43 -9.30 -6.87
N ARG A 93 38.08 -10.61 -6.81
CA ARG A 93 38.90 -11.68 -6.21
C ARG A 93 39.26 -11.41 -4.74
N VAL A 94 38.31 -10.84 -4.01
CA VAL A 94 38.47 -10.44 -2.60
C VAL A 94 37.79 -11.41 -1.64
N SER A 95 38.16 -11.34 -0.36
CA SER A 95 37.50 -12.08 0.71
C SER A 95 36.04 -11.61 0.90
N TYR A 96 35.22 -12.44 1.55
CA TYR A 96 33.82 -12.11 1.86
C TYR A 96 33.71 -10.85 2.76
N GLU A 97 34.65 -10.65 3.67
CA GLU A 97 34.68 -9.48 4.56
C GLU A 97 34.91 -8.19 3.76
N GLU A 98 35.85 -8.21 2.81
CA GLU A 98 36.12 -7.09 1.91
C GLU A 98 34.94 -6.83 0.97
N ALA A 99 34.36 -7.89 0.39
CA ALA A 99 33.16 -7.77 -0.43
C ALA A 99 31.98 -7.17 0.35
N THR A 100 31.87 -7.47 1.65
CA THR A 100 30.85 -6.87 2.53
C THR A 100 31.08 -5.37 2.71
N LYS A 101 32.32 -4.91 2.81
CA LYS A 101 32.65 -3.47 2.89
C LYS A 101 32.28 -2.74 1.59
N VAL A 102 32.61 -3.32 0.44
CA VAL A 102 32.22 -2.79 -0.87
C VAL A 102 30.69 -2.77 -1.03
N PHE A 103 30.02 -3.85 -0.63
CA PHE A 103 28.57 -3.92 -0.64
C PHE A 103 27.93 -2.82 0.21
N GLU A 104 28.50 -2.49 1.39
CA GLU A 104 27.97 -1.40 2.21
C GLU A 104 28.10 -0.04 1.51
N GLN A 105 29.17 0.20 0.74
CA GLN A 105 29.29 1.39 -0.10
C GLN A 105 28.21 1.42 -1.19
N ILE A 106 27.96 0.30 -1.87
CA ILE A 106 26.88 0.15 -2.85
C ILE A 106 25.52 0.43 -2.20
N ARG A 107 25.27 -0.13 -1.01
CA ARG A 107 24.05 0.07 -0.23
C ARG A 107 23.86 1.54 0.17
N MET A 108 24.90 2.21 0.67
CA MET A 108 24.84 3.62 1.02
C MET A 108 24.54 4.49 -0.21
N LYS A 109 25.18 4.20 -1.35
CA LYS A 109 24.91 4.91 -2.61
C LYS A 109 23.48 4.65 -3.13
N ASN A 110 22.97 3.44 -2.98
CA ASN A 110 21.60 3.09 -3.33
C ASN A 110 20.57 3.86 -2.47
N ARG A 111 20.89 4.16 -1.21
CA ARG A 111 20.04 4.92 -0.28
C ARG A 111 20.15 6.44 -0.43
N GLU A 112 21.21 6.93 -1.06
CA GLU A 112 21.38 8.36 -1.33
C GLU A 112 20.18 8.89 -2.13
N ASN A 113 19.68 10.08 -1.75
CA ASN A 113 18.51 10.74 -2.35
C ASN A 113 17.15 10.04 -2.14
N MET A 114 17.06 8.96 -1.34
CA MET A 114 15.75 8.35 -1.02
C MET A 114 14.83 9.30 -0.25
N ALA A 115 15.40 10.10 0.66
CA ALA A 115 14.64 11.11 1.40
C ALA A 115 13.96 12.11 0.46
N LEU A 116 14.66 12.54 -0.60
CA LEU A 116 14.12 13.49 -1.58
C LEU A 116 12.96 12.92 -2.38
N LEU A 117 12.98 11.62 -2.67
CA LEU A 117 11.87 10.92 -3.32
C LEU A 117 10.64 10.76 -2.42
N ALA A 118 10.82 10.77 -1.10
CA ALA A 118 9.73 10.69 -0.12
C ALA A 118 9.04 12.04 0.14
N ILE A 119 9.67 13.16 -0.25
CA ILE A 119 9.17 14.53 0.03
C ILE A 119 7.71 14.72 -0.42
N PRO A 120 7.27 14.34 -1.64
CA PRO A 120 5.88 14.56 -2.05
C PRO A 120 4.86 13.83 -1.17
N TYR A 121 5.23 12.65 -0.64
CA TYR A 121 4.37 11.89 0.27
C TYR A 121 4.26 12.60 1.63
N HIS A 122 5.37 13.09 2.17
CA HIS A 122 5.36 13.84 3.42
C HIS A 122 4.62 15.17 3.28
N ILE A 123 4.79 15.89 2.17
CA ILE A 123 4.02 17.10 1.86
C ILE A 123 2.54 16.75 1.81
N GLY A 124 2.14 15.72 1.07
CA GLY A 124 0.73 15.31 0.98
C GLY A 124 0.11 14.98 2.34
N ILE A 125 0.81 14.21 3.19
CA ILE A 125 0.36 13.89 4.55
C ILE A 125 0.26 15.15 5.40
N ALA A 126 1.31 15.99 5.41
CA ALA A 126 1.33 17.22 6.20
C ALA A 126 0.21 18.17 5.78
N THR A 127 0.04 18.40 4.47
CA THR A 127 -1.03 19.23 3.92
C THR A 127 -2.41 18.69 4.30
N ALA A 128 -2.65 17.37 4.20
CA ALA A 128 -3.93 16.77 4.57
C ALA A 128 -4.25 16.92 6.07
N VAL A 129 -3.26 16.68 6.94
CA VAL A 129 -3.42 16.84 8.38
C VAL A 129 -3.66 18.30 8.74
N SER A 130 -2.85 19.22 8.22
CA SER A 130 -3.02 20.66 8.44
C SER A 130 -4.38 21.15 7.94
N ALA A 131 -4.80 20.74 6.74
CA ALA A 131 -6.12 21.08 6.21
C ALA A 131 -7.25 20.58 7.11
N GLY A 132 -7.15 19.36 7.67
CA GLY A 132 -8.13 18.82 8.61
C GLY A 132 -8.28 19.67 9.87
N PHE A 133 -7.18 20.15 10.45
CA PHE A 133 -7.24 21.04 11.62
C PHE A 133 -7.71 22.46 11.28
N LEU A 134 -7.29 22.99 10.12
CA LEU A 134 -7.70 24.34 9.67
C LEU A 134 -9.17 24.39 9.23
N ALA A 135 -9.76 23.27 8.81
CA ALA A 135 -11.17 23.19 8.46
C ALA A 135 -12.10 23.43 9.66
N ILE A 136 -11.68 23.08 10.89
CA ILE A 136 -12.51 23.23 12.09
C ILE A 136 -12.88 24.71 12.34
N PRO A 137 -11.93 25.65 12.53
CA PRO A 137 -12.29 27.06 12.72
C PRO A 137 -12.97 27.65 11.47
N MET A 138 -12.59 27.23 10.27
CA MET A 138 -13.22 27.74 9.04
C MET A 138 -14.72 27.42 8.94
N VAL A 139 -15.15 26.27 9.49
CA VAL A 139 -16.56 25.84 9.46
C VAL A 139 -17.33 26.34 10.68
N PHE A 140 -16.70 26.36 11.85
CA PHE A 140 -17.39 26.51 13.13
C PHE A 140 -17.16 27.86 13.83
N ASP A 141 -16.17 28.66 13.42
CA ASP A 141 -15.94 30.01 13.95
C ASP A 141 -16.54 31.08 13.04
N LEU A 142 -17.47 31.87 13.59
CA LEU A 142 -18.21 32.87 12.84
C LEU A 142 -17.32 33.96 12.25
N GLY A 143 -16.27 34.37 12.97
CA GLY A 143 -15.34 35.40 12.51
C GLY A 143 -14.56 34.95 11.28
N THR A 144 -13.98 33.76 11.36
CA THR A 144 -13.23 33.12 10.28
C THR A 144 -14.14 32.85 9.06
N ALA A 145 -15.35 32.33 9.30
CA ALA A 145 -16.33 32.08 8.24
C ALA A 145 -16.79 33.36 7.53
N LYS A 146 -17.08 34.44 8.27
CA LYS A 146 -17.45 35.75 7.70
C LYS A 146 -16.31 36.37 6.90
N TRP A 147 -15.08 36.29 7.42
CA TRP A 147 -13.88 36.75 6.71
C TRP A 147 -13.75 36.02 5.36
N PHE A 148 -13.75 34.70 5.36
CA PHE A 148 -13.62 33.90 4.14
C PHE A 148 -14.79 34.13 3.17
N ASN A 149 -16.01 34.24 3.68
CA ASN A 149 -17.18 34.53 2.86
C ASN A 149 -17.08 35.91 2.20
N THR A 150 -16.60 36.93 2.91
CA THR A 150 -16.46 38.29 2.36
C THR A 150 -15.44 38.34 1.23
N ASP A 151 -14.32 37.63 1.37
CA ASP A 151 -13.22 37.69 0.41
C ASP A 151 -13.35 36.71 -0.77
N TYR A 152 -14.01 35.55 -0.59
CA TYR A 152 -13.97 34.46 -1.59
C TYR A 152 -15.33 33.96 -2.08
N VAL A 153 -16.33 33.85 -1.20
CA VAL A 153 -17.59 33.13 -1.50
C VAL A 153 -18.71 34.09 -1.90
N THR A 154 -18.78 35.22 -1.21
CA THR A 154 -19.76 36.30 -1.42
C THR A 154 -21.22 35.86 -1.25
N MET A 155 -21.50 34.88 -0.41
CA MET A 155 -22.87 34.45 -0.09
C MET A 155 -23.53 35.40 0.93
N ASP A 156 -24.84 35.59 0.84
CA ASP A 156 -25.58 36.39 1.81
C ASP A 156 -25.41 35.83 3.23
N VAL A 157 -25.07 36.73 4.16
CA VAL A 157 -24.90 36.39 5.57
C VAL A 157 -26.29 36.35 6.22
N PRO A 158 -26.67 35.25 6.89
CA PRO A 158 -27.95 35.15 7.59
C PRO A 158 -28.11 36.23 8.67
N PRO A 159 -29.36 36.52 9.08
CA PRO A 159 -29.63 37.36 10.22
C PRO A 159 -28.85 36.90 11.47
N PRO A 160 -28.44 37.81 12.37
CA PRO A 160 -27.64 37.46 13.55
C PRO A 160 -28.28 36.41 14.47
N GLU A 161 -29.61 36.34 14.51
CA GLU A 161 -30.40 35.37 15.28
C GLU A 161 -30.20 33.91 14.81
N ASP A 162 -29.79 33.71 13.55
CA ASP A 162 -29.50 32.39 12.97
C ASP A 162 -28.00 32.04 13.02
N LEU A 163 -27.18 32.78 13.79
CA LEU A 163 -25.72 32.61 13.86
C LEU A 163 -25.20 32.61 15.31
N GLU A 164 -26.07 32.36 16.29
CA GLU A 164 -25.73 32.42 17.72
C GLU A 164 -24.89 31.22 18.17
N THR A 165 -25.08 30.07 17.52
CA THR A 165 -24.38 28.83 17.86
C THR A 165 -23.36 28.42 16.81
N MET A 166 -22.36 27.67 17.29
CA MET A 166 -21.34 27.03 16.46
C MET A 166 -21.95 26.13 15.37
N LEU A 167 -23.06 25.44 15.68
CA LEU A 167 -23.73 24.53 14.75
C LEU A 167 -24.52 25.27 13.67
N GLU A 168 -25.15 26.40 14.00
CA GLU A 168 -25.84 27.24 13.01
C GLU A 168 -24.84 27.88 12.05
N THR A 169 -23.71 28.37 12.57
CA THR A 169 -22.58 28.81 11.73
C THR A 169 -22.11 27.69 10.82
N GLY A 170 -21.95 26.47 11.35
CA GLY A 170 -21.60 25.28 10.57
C GLY A 170 -22.63 24.93 9.48
N ASN A 171 -23.92 25.07 9.77
CA ASN A 171 -24.98 24.83 8.80
C ASN A 171 -24.94 25.85 7.65
N TRP A 172 -24.69 27.13 7.95
CA TRP A 172 -24.50 28.16 6.94
C TRP A 172 -23.24 27.92 6.09
N THR A 173 -22.10 27.62 6.72
CA THR A 173 -20.83 27.36 5.99
C THR A 173 -20.92 26.14 5.08
N TRP A 174 -21.64 25.10 5.51
CA TRP A 174 -21.81 23.89 4.70
C TRP A 174 -22.56 24.13 3.38
N ASN A 175 -23.53 25.05 3.37
CA ASN A 175 -24.35 25.34 2.17
C ASN A 175 -23.52 25.79 0.97
N TRP A 176 -22.42 26.52 1.18
CA TRP A 176 -21.53 26.97 0.12
C TRP A 176 -20.27 26.10 -0.07
N MET A 177 -20.01 25.16 0.84
CA MET A 177 -18.94 24.17 0.67
C MET A 177 -19.36 22.96 -0.19
N GLU A 178 -20.66 22.70 -0.35
CA GLU A 178 -21.15 21.54 -1.09
C GLU A 178 -20.62 21.46 -2.55
N PRO A 179 -20.64 22.52 -3.37
CA PRO A 179 -20.15 22.43 -4.76
C PRO A 179 -18.63 22.16 -4.87
N PRO A 180 -17.75 22.88 -4.13
CA PRO A 180 -16.32 22.57 -4.11
C PRO A 180 -16.01 21.16 -3.60
N LEU A 181 -16.66 20.72 -2.51
CA LEU A 181 -16.46 19.38 -1.96
C LEU A 181 -16.89 18.28 -2.93
N GLY A 182 -18.01 18.46 -3.63
CA GLY A 182 -18.44 17.54 -4.68
C GLY A 182 -17.41 17.43 -5.80
N THR A 183 -16.87 18.57 -6.25
CA THR A 183 -15.85 18.63 -7.31
C THR A 183 -14.55 17.95 -6.89
N ILE A 184 -14.06 18.23 -5.68
CA ILE A 184 -12.84 17.60 -5.13
C ILE A 184 -13.04 16.10 -4.97
N SER A 185 -14.19 15.68 -4.42
CA SER A 185 -14.50 14.26 -4.23
C SER A 185 -14.55 13.50 -5.56
N PHE A 186 -15.23 14.06 -6.57
CA PHE A 186 -15.27 13.47 -7.90
C PHE A 186 -13.88 13.38 -8.53
N THR A 187 -13.06 14.43 -8.39
CA THR A 187 -11.68 14.46 -8.90
C THR A 187 -10.83 13.36 -8.24
N LEU A 188 -10.91 13.21 -6.91
CA LEU A 188 -10.20 12.16 -6.19
C LEU A 188 -10.65 10.77 -6.61
N LEU A 189 -11.96 10.56 -6.80
CA LEU A 189 -12.50 9.30 -7.31
C LEU A 189 -12.01 9.01 -8.73
N ALA A 190 -11.99 10.00 -9.63
CA ALA A 190 -11.47 9.85 -10.98
C ALA A 190 -9.97 9.48 -10.98
N LEU A 191 -9.18 10.09 -10.09
CA LEU A 191 -7.77 9.74 -9.90
C LEU A 191 -7.59 8.31 -9.34
N GLN A 192 -8.41 7.90 -8.38
CA GLN A 192 -8.42 6.53 -7.86
C GLN A 192 -8.77 5.51 -8.96
N PHE A 193 -9.79 5.81 -9.77
CA PHE A 193 -10.18 4.98 -10.90
C PHE A 193 -9.05 4.90 -11.95
N SER A 194 -8.47 6.04 -12.32
CA SER A 194 -7.32 6.08 -13.25
C SER A 194 -6.16 5.23 -12.76
N ARG A 195 -5.81 5.33 -11.46
CA ARG A 195 -4.79 4.48 -10.84
C ARG A 195 -5.12 2.99 -10.94
N ALA A 196 -6.37 2.60 -10.67
CA ALA A 196 -6.79 1.21 -10.80
C ALA A 196 -6.72 0.72 -12.25
N GLN A 197 -7.10 1.55 -13.23
CA GLN A 197 -6.98 1.20 -14.65
C GLN A 197 -5.51 1.09 -15.09
N MET A 198 -4.63 1.98 -14.63
CA MET A 198 -3.18 1.87 -14.88
C MET A 198 -2.63 0.52 -14.36
N GLN A 199 -3.05 0.10 -13.17
CA GLN A 199 -2.65 -1.21 -12.61
C GLN A 199 -3.19 -2.38 -13.44
N ASN A 200 -4.45 -2.31 -13.89
CA ASN A 200 -5.05 -3.34 -14.74
C ASN A 200 -4.38 -3.47 -16.12
N LEU A 201 -3.88 -2.36 -16.67
CA LEU A 201 -3.12 -2.34 -17.93
C LEU A 201 -1.66 -2.76 -17.76
N GLY A 202 -1.22 -3.07 -16.53
CA GLY A 202 0.18 -3.37 -16.25
C GLY A 202 1.10 -2.15 -16.41
N ILE A 203 0.55 -0.93 -16.41
CA ILE A 203 1.34 0.29 -16.43
C ILE A 203 2.00 0.41 -15.07
N LYS A 204 3.33 0.33 -15.10
CA LYS A 204 4.19 0.40 -13.93
C LYS A 204 3.93 1.73 -13.18
N PRO A 205 3.46 1.69 -11.92
CA PRO A 205 3.21 2.91 -11.17
C PRO A 205 4.52 3.67 -10.94
N TYR A 206 4.42 4.96 -10.60
CA TYR A 206 5.56 5.85 -10.32
C TYR A 206 6.65 5.18 -9.45
N THR A 207 6.25 4.37 -8.48
CA THR A 207 7.15 3.59 -7.61
C THR A 207 8.10 2.68 -8.38
N GLU A 208 7.62 1.95 -9.40
CA GLU A 208 8.47 1.07 -10.22
C GLU A 208 9.39 1.86 -11.14
N ALA A 209 8.89 2.97 -11.71
CA ALA A 209 9.72 3.87 -12.51
C ALA A 209 10.90 4.40 -11.66
N VAL A 210 10.61 4.85 -10.43
CA VAL A 210 11.63 5.29 -9.46
C VAL A 210 12.60 4.18 -9.08
N LYS A 211 12.11 2.96 -8.82
CA LYS A 211 12.97 1.80 -8.52
C LYS A 211 13.94 1.49 -9.67
N SER A 212 13.43 1.48 -10.91
CA SER A 212 14.26 1.21 -12.09
C SER A 212 15.27 2.34 -12.36
N TRP A 213 14.87 3.60 -12.18
CA TRP A 213 15.77 4.75 -12.29
C TRP A 213 16.90 4.68 -11.27
N ARG A 214 16.58 4.31 -10.02
CA ARG A 214 17.55 4.10 -8.94
C ARG A 214 18.53 2.98 -9.30
N GLY A 215 18.03 1.85 -9.79
CA GLY A 215 18.86 0.73 -10.22
C GLY A 215 19.84 1.13 -11.32
N ARG A 216 19.38 1.87 -12.34
CA ARG A 216 20.24 2.36 -13.43
C ARG A 216 21.30 3.33 -12.93
N ARG A 217 20.93 4.27 -12.04
CA ARG A 217 21.88 5.20 -11.42
C ARG A 217 22.94 4.45 -10.61
N LEU A 218 22.55 3.40 -9.90
CA LEU A 218 23.48 2.56 -9.14
C LEU A 218 24.44 1.81 -10.06
N ALA A 219 23.94 1.21 -11.14
CA ALA A 219 24.76 0.53 -12.14
C ALA A 219 25.76 1.49 -12.82
N GLN A 220 25.35 2.73 -13.08
CA GLN A 220 26.26 3.77 -13.61
C GLN A 220 27.34 4.17 -12.61
N ALA A 221 27.06 4.15 -11.30
CA ALA A 221 28.02 4.49 -10.26
C ALA A 221 29.07 3.39 -10.03
N PHE A 222 28.74 2.14 -10.36
CA PHE A 222 29.62 0.98 -10.19
C PHE A 222 29.71 0.14 -11.48
N PRO A 223 30.31 0.70 -12.56
CA PRO A 223 30.32 0.06 -13.88
C PRO A 223 31.16 -1.23 -13.94
N GLN A 224 32.00 -1.50 -12.93
CA GLN A 224 32.80 -2.72 -12.86
C GLN A 224 31.99 -3.98 -12.52
N TYR A 225 30.77 -3.82 -12.01
CA TYR A 225 29.89 -4.94 -11.64
C TYR A 225 28.76 -5.12 -12.65
N ASP A 226 28.11 -6.28 -12.63
CA ASP A 226 27.01 -6.58 -13.55
C ASP A 226 25.81 -5.66 -13.25
N ALA A 227 25.39 -4.90 -14.26
CA ALA A 227 24.31 -3.94 -14.13
C ALA A 227 22.98 -4.59 -13.73
N ASN A 228 22.68 -5.79 -14.21
CA ASN A 228 21.44 -6.49 -13.89
C ASN A 228 21.39 -6.89 -12.42
N VAL A 229 22.50 -7.38 -11.87
CA VAL A 229 22.61 -7.74 -10.45
C VAL A 229 22.39 -6.51 -9.56
N LEU A 230 23.00 -5.36 -9.92
CA LEU A 230 22.82 -4.11 -9.19
C LEU A 230 21.40 -3.54 -9.31
N ILE A 231 20.81 -3.59 -10.52
CA ILE A 231 19.43 -3.15 -10.75
C ILE A 231 18.46 -4.01 -9.95
N GLN A 232 18.60 -5.33 -10.00
CA GLN A 232 17.73 -6.27 -9.27
C GLN A 232 17.83 -6.07 -7.76
N TYR A 233 19.05 -5.90 -7.23
CA TYR A 233 19.26 -5.51 -5.84
C TYR A 233 18.54 -4.21 -5.51
N SER A 234 18.75 -3.17 -6.32
CA SER A 234 18.09 -1.89 -6.11
C SER A 234 16.57 -2.04 -6.11
N GLU A 235 15.98 -2.72 -7.08
CA GLU A 235 14.52 -2.89 -7.18
C GLU A 235 13.91 -3.71 -6.01
N SER A 236 14.66 -4.67 -5.48
CA SER A 236 14.29 -5.48 -4.31
C SER A 236 14.33 -4.71 -2.98
N THR A 237 14.99 -3.56 -2.92
CA THR A 237 15.06 -2.76 -1.68
C THR A 237 13.86 -1.83 -1.57
N ASP A 238 13.23 -1.81 -0.40
CA ASP A 238 12.13 -0.89 -0.12
C ASP A 238 12.60 0.57 -0.07
N ILE A 239 11.70 1.48 -0.42
CA ILE A 239 11.97 2.92 -0.43
C ILE A 239 11.76 3.53 0.97
N VAL A 240 10.94 2.90 1.81
CA VAL A 240 10.53 3.40 3.12
C VAL A 240 11.06 2.46 4.21
N HIS A 241 12.18 2.81 4.83
CA HIS A 241 12.67 2.23 6.08
C HIS A 241 13.18 3.34 6.98
#